data_AF-A0A958Q8G1-F1
#
_entry.id   AF-A0A958Q8G1-F1
#
_cell.length_a   1.000
_cell.length_b   1.000
_cell.length_c   1.000
_cell.angle_alpha   90.00
_cell.angle_beta   90.00
_cell.angle_gamma   90.00
#
_symmetry.space_group_name_H-M   'P 1'
#
loop_
_entity.id
_entity.type
_entity.pdbx_description
1 polymer ?
#
loop_
_entity_poly.entity_id
_entity_poly.type
_entity_poly.pdbx_seq_one_letter_code
_entity_poly.pdbx_strand_id
1 'polypeptide(L)'
;MISVPNLHPPLTSFPVALIVVGLGLELIASTFSHGPLKFSALIIVSLAAFFTILTYVSGYHGIQFVSPEQLLGNEDSLERHQLFGKLMLFLSVVTAALGVASHLATERRRLFRGLYWGMLFLCTVGILYTASLGGALVYDLGFGVK
;
A
#
# COMPACT_ATOMS: atom_id res chain seq x y z
N MET A 1 28.98 15.82 -7.96
CA MET A 1 28.36 14.69 -7.22
C MET A 1 27.04 14.36 -7.91
N ILE A 2 26.77 13.10 -8.24
CA ILE A 2 25.47 12.70 -8.80
C ILE A 2 24.48 12.68 -7.63
N SER A 3 23.49 13.57 -7.62
CA SER A 3 22.41 13.55 -6.64
C SER A 3 21.49 12.36 -6.93
N VAL A 4 21.38 11.42 -5.99
CA VAL A 4 20.43 10.31 -6.11
C VAL A 4 19.02 10.87 -5.92
N PRO A 5 18.09 10.66 -6.87
CA PRO A 5 16.74 11.18 -6.74
C PRO A 5 15.97 10.50 -5.60
N ASN A 6 15.06 11.23 -4.96
CA ASN A 6 14.15 10.65 -3.97
C ASN A 6 13.18 9.69 -4.67
N LEU A 7 13.42 8.39 -4.52
CA LEU A 7 12.61 7.34 -5.14
C LEU A 7 11.28 7.10 -4.41
N HIS A 8 11.06 7.70 -3.24
CA HIS A 8 9.85 7.42 -2.46
C HIS A 8 8.57 7.87 -3.19
N PRO A 9 8.40 9.13 -3.63
CA PRO A 9 7.19 9.54 -4.33
C PRO A 9 6.80 8.66 -5.52
N PRO A 10 7.69 8.33 -6.50
CA PRO A 10 7.30 7.47 -7.61
C PRO A 10 6.97 6.03 -7.19
N LEU A 11 7.60 5.50 -6.14
CA LEU A 11 7.32 4.15 -5.65
C LEU A 11 5.93 4.04 -5.00
N THR A 12 5.41 5.11 -4.39
CA THR A 12 4.10 5.09 -3.71
C THR A 12 2.92 4.78 -4.63
N SER A 13 3.02 5.10 -5.92
CA SER A 13 1.96 4.85 -6.91
C SER A 13 1.70 3.35 -7.13
N PHE A 14 2.72 2.50 -7.02
CA PHE A 14 2.61 1.07 -7.27
C PHE A 14 1.69 0.35 -6.29
N PRO A 15 1.93 0.39 -4.96
CA PRO A 15 1.08 -0.33 -4.03
C PRO A 15 -0.36 0.22 -4.04
N VAL A 16 -0.56 1.53 -4.23
CA VAL A 16 -1.90 2.14 -4.38
C VAL A 16 -2.63 1.54 -5.59
N ALA A 17 -2.01 1.61 -6.78
CA ALA A 17 -2.62 1.10 -8.00
C ALA A 17 -2.88 -0.41 -7.93
N LEU A 18 -1.92 -1.18 -7.42
CA LEU A 18 -2.04 -2.64 -7.33
C LEU A 18 -3.13 -3.07 -6.34
N ILE A 19 -3.27 -2.42 -5.18
CA ILE A 19 -4.37 -2.73 -4.26
C ILE A 19 -5.74 -2.42 -4.89
N VAL A 20 -5.89 -1.25 -5.53
CA VAL A 20 -7.15 -0.84 -6.17
C VAL A 20 -7.51 -1.78 -7.32
N VAL A 21 -6.54 -2.09 -8.20
CA VAL A 21 -6.74 -3.04 -9.30
C VAL A 21 -7.01 -4.45 -8.77
N GLY A 22 -6.31 -4.89 -7.73
CA GLY A 22 -6.52 -6.18 -7.08
C GLY A 22 -7.94 -6.33 -6.55
N LEU A 23 -8.47 -5.29 -5.87
CA LEU A 23 -9.86 -5.24 -5.44
C LEU A 23 -10.83 -5.29 -6.63
N GLY A 24 -10.59 -4.52 -7.68
CA GLY A 24 -11.40 -4.55 -8.90
C GLY A 24 -11.46 -5.93 -9.55
N LEU A 25 -10.30 -6.59 -9.67
CA LEU A 25 -10.20 -7.96 -10.19
C LEU A 25 -10.93 -8.96 -9.30
N GLU A 26 -10.81 -8.85 -7.97
CA GLU A 26 -11.55 -9.71 -7.02
C GLU A 26 -13.07 -9.54 -7.14
N LEU A 27 -13.55 -8.31 -7.33
CA LEU A 27 -14.97 -8.02 -7.54
C LEU A 27 -15.48 -8.66 -8.84
N ILE A 28 -14.77 -8.44 -9.95
CA ILE A 28 -15.12 -9.03 -11.25
C ILE A 28 -15.08 -10.57 -11.17
N ALA A 29 -14.01 -11.13 -10.60
CA ALA A 29 -13.83 -12.57 -10.51
C ALA A 29 -14.86 -13.25 -9.59
N SER A 30 -15.40 -12.53 -8.62
CA SER A 30 -16.46 -13.02 -7.72
C SER A 30 -17.84 -12.98 -8.39
N THR A 31 -18.10 -12.01 -9.26
CA THR A 31 -19.35 -11.92 -10.05
C THR A 31 -19.38 -12.94 -11.19
N PHE A 32 -18.28 -13.09 -11.93
CA PHE A 32 -18.23 -13.93 -13.14
C PHE A 32 -17.64 -15.34 -12.91
N SER A 33 -17.25 -15.68 -11.68
CA SER A 33 -16.67 -16.98 -11.29
C SER A 33 -15.46 -17.42 -12.14
N HIS A 34 -14.69 -16.48 -12.67
CA HIS A 34 -13.58 -16.77 -13.59
C HIS A 34 -12.31 -17.15 -12.82
N GLY A 35 -11.92 -18.43 -12.82
CA GLY A 35 -10.76 -18.97 -12.09
C GLY A 35 -9.45 -18.20 -12.34
N PRO A 36 -9.05 -17.96 -13.60
CA PRO A 36 -7.86 -17.18 -13.92
C PRO A 36 -7.86 -15.77 -13.32
N LEU A 37 -9.00 -15.08 -13.26
CA LEU A 37 -9.08 -13.73 -12.70
C LEU A 37 -8.83 -13.73 -11.18
N LYS A 38 -9.29 -14.76 -10.46
CA LYS A 38 -9.01 -14.90 -9.01
C LYS A 38 -7.52 -15.08 -8.76
N PHE A 39 -6.86 -15.88 -9.58
CA PHE A 39 -5.42 -16.10 -9.49
C PHE A 39 -4.64 -14.83 -9.85
N SER A 40 -5.04 -14.12 -10.91
CA SER A 40 -4.46 -12.81 -11.26
C SER A 40 -4.61 -11.80 -10.12
N ALA A 41 -5.80 -11.72 -9.50
CA ALA A 41 -6.03 -10.83 -8.37
C ALA A 41 -5.11 -11.16 -7.18
N LEU A 42 -4.92 -12.45 -6.87
CA LEU A 42 -3.99 -12.90 -5.84
C LEU A 42 -2.54 -12.46 -6.13
N ILE A 43 -2.08 -12.63 -7.37
CA ILE A 43 -0.73 -12.18 -7.78
C ILE A 43 -0.61 -10.67 -7.61
N ILE A 44 -1.60 -9.90 -8.08
CA ILE A 44 -1.60 -8.44 -7.99
C ILE A 44 -1.55 -7.96 -6.54
N VAL A 45 -2.37 -8.52 -5.65
CA VAL A 45 -2.35 -8.17 -4.21
C VAL A 45 -1.01 -8.57 -3.56
N SER A 46 -0.41 -9.69 -3.96
CA SER A 46 0.90 -10.11 -3.45
C SER A 46 2.03 -9.18 -3.91
N LEU A 47 1.99 -8.74 -5.17
CA LEU A 47 2.90 -7.71 -5.68
C LEU A 47 2.69 -6.37 -4.96
N ALA A 48 1.45 -6.01 -4.62
CA ALA A 48 1.17 -4.80 -3.86
C ALA A 48 1.86 -4.82 -2.49
N ALA A 49 1.83 -5.95 -1.78
CA ALA A 49 2.55 -6.12 -0.52
C ALA A 49 4.08 -5.96 -0.70
N PHE A 50 4.64 -6.57 -1.75
CA PHE A 50 6.06 -6.40 -2.09
C PHE A 50 6.42 -4.92 -2.34
N PHE A 51 5.65 -4.22 -3.17
CA PHE A 51 5.89 -2.79 -3.43
C PHE A 51 5.61 -1.90 -2.21
N THR A 52 4.73 -2.31 -1.30
CA THR A 52 4.52 -1.61 -0.01
C THR A 52 5.77 -1.69 0.86
N ILE A 53 6.44 -2.85 0.90
CA ILE A 53 7.74 -3.00 1.59
C ILE A 53 8.77 -2.06 0.98
N LEU A 54 8.92 -2.06 -0.35
CA LEU A 54 9.86 -1.18 -1.04
C LEU A 54 9.55 0.31 -0.80
N THR A 55 8.27 0.67 -0.80
CA THR A 55 7.80 2.04 -0.55
C THR A 55 8.08 2.48 0.89
N TYR A 56 7.87 1.60 1.87
CA TYR A 56 8.17 1.88 3.27
C TYR A 56 9.67 2.11 3.47
N VAL A 57 10.51 1.23 2.92
CA VAL A 57 11.97 1.36 3.02
C VAL A 57 12.45 2.63 2.31
N SER A 58 11.95 2.91 1.11
CA SER A 58 12.31 4.14 0.39
C SER A 58 11.85 5.39 1.14
N GLY A 59 10.72 5.36 1.84
CA GLY A 59 10.22 6.46 2.67
C GLY A 59 11.12 6.76 3.85
N TYR A 60 11.68 5.73 4.50
CA TYR A 60 12.68 5.90 5.57
C TYR A 60 13.92 6.64 5.06
N HIS A 61 14.40 6.29 3.86
CA HIS A 61 15.48 7.01 3.19
C HIS A 61 15.04 8.39 2.68
N GLY A 62 13.75 8.58 2.40
CA GLY A 62 13.17 9.84 1.91
C GLY A 62 13.33 11.01 2.89
N ILE A 63 13.43 10.73 4.19
CA ILE A 63 13.56 11.74 5.25
C ILE A 63 14.83 12.59 5.07
N GLN A 64 15.91 12.03 4.51
CA GLN A 64 17.16 12.76 4.28
C GLN A 64 17.02 13.91 3.26
N PHE A 65 15.94 13.91 2.47
CA PHE A 65 15.63 14.94 1.48
C PHE A 65 14.68 16.02 2.02
N VAL A 66 14.27 15.93 3.28
CA VAL A 66 13.43 16.93 3.95
C VAL A 66 14.33 17.95 4.65
N SER A 67 14.07 19.24 4.41
CA SER A 67 14.87 20.30 5.05
C SER A 67 14.39 20.63 6.47
N PRO A 68 15.25 21.20 7.32
CA PRO A 68 14.85 21.63 8.67
C PRO A 68 13.66 22.60 8.65
N GLU A 69 13.61 23.49 7.66
CA GLU A 69 12.52 24.46 7.49
C GLU A 69 11.18 23.78 7.16
N GLN A 70 11.22 22.66 6.44
CA GLN A 70 10.02 21.88 6.12
C GLN A 70 9.50 21.10 7.34
N LEU A 71 10.40 20.68 8.23
CA LEU A 71 10.05 19.98 9.46
C LEU A 71 9.43 20.91 10.51
N LEU A 72 9.95 22.14 10.64
CA LEU A 72 9.46 23.13 11.61
C LEU A 72 7.94 23.34 11.49
N GLY A 73 7.20 22.86 12.49
CA GLY A 73 5.73 22.98 12.56
C GLY A 73 4.93 21.95 11.76
N ASN A 74 5.58 21.00 11.09
CA ASN A 74 4.93 19.95 10.28
C ASN A 74 5.27 18.52 10.73
N GLU A 75 5.95 18.37 11.88
CA GLU A 75 6.34 17.09 12.47
C GLU A 75 5.14 16.14 12.61
N ASP A 76 4.02 16.63 13.14
CA ASP A 76 2.78 15.86 13.30
C ASP A 76 2.26 15.26 11.99
N SER A 77 2.35 16.02 10.89
CA SER A 77 1.91 15.57 9.56
C SER A 77 2.81 14.45 9.04
N LEU A 78 4.12 14.60 9.21
CA LEU A 78 5.10 13.58 8.84
C LEU A 78 4.93 12.31 9.69
N GLU A 79 4.83 12.45 11.02
CA GLU A 79 4.65 11.33 11.95
C GLU A 79 3.37 10.57 11.65
N ARG A 80 2.27 11.27 11.38
CA ARG A 80 1.00 10.65 10.98
C ARG A 80 1.17 9.87 9.68
N HIS A 81 1.79 10.44 8.66
CA HIS A 81 2.05 9.72 7.41
C HIS A 81 2.91 8.48 7.63
N GLN A 82 3.97 8.56 8.44
CA GLN A 82 4.84 7.43 8.78
C GLN A 82 4.09 6.33 9.55
N LEU A 83 3.24 6.70 10.51
CA LEU A 83 2.42 5.77 11.27
C LEU A 83 1.48 4.99 10.35
N PHE A 84 0.77 5.68 9.46
CA PHE A 84 -0.11 5.05 8.49
C PHE A 84 0.66 4.22 7.45
N GLY A 85 1.84 4.68 7.01
CA GLY A 85 2.74 3.90 6.16
C GLY A 85 3.18 2.57 6.80
N LYS A 86 3.53 2.60 8.10
CA LYS A 86 3.83 1.40 8.88
C LYS A 86 2.62 0.49 9.03
N LEU A 87 1.43 1.05 9.28
CA LEU A 87 0.20 0.28 9.34
C LEU A 87 -0.11 -0.40 8.00
N MET A 88 0.04 0.31 6.88
CA MET A 88 -0.19 -0.26 5.54
C MET A 88 0.81 -1.36 5.19
N LEU A 89 2.06 -1.26 5.64
CA LEU A 89 3.03 -2.35 5.54
C LEU A 89 2.49 -3.63 6.19
N PHE A 90 2.04 -3.57 7.44
CA PHE A 90 1.47 -4.75 8.10
C PHE A 90 0.18 -5.22 7.44
N LEU A 91 -0.75 -4.32 7.12
CA LEU A 91 -2.03 -4.69 6.52
C LEU A 91 -1.86 -5.34 5.16
N SER A 92 -0.98 -4.82 4.30
CA SER A 92 -0.76 -5.37 2.96
C SER A 92 -0.15 -6.77 3.01
N VAL A 93 0.84 -7.00 3.90
CA VAL A 93 1.45 -8.32 4.10
C VAL A 93 0.43 -9.33 4.63
N VAL A 94 -0.35 -8.95 5.65
CA VAL A 94 -1.41 -9.82 6.19
C VAL A 94 -2.49 -10.09 5.15
N THR A 95 -2.88 -9.09 4.35
CA THR A 95 -3.86 -9.24 3.27
C THR A 95 -3.37 -10.23 2.22
N ALA A 96 -2.11 -10.12 1.78
CA ALA A 96 -1.52 -11.07 0.83
C ALA A 96 -1.46 -12.49 1.42
N ALA A 97 -1.04 -12.63 2.68
CA ALA A 97 -0.99 -13.92 3.37
C ALA A 97 -2.39 -14.57 3.48
N LEU A 98 -3.42 -13.78 3.82
CA LEU A 98 -4.81 -14.25 3.83
C LEU A 98 -5.32 -14.59 2.43
N GLY A 99 -4.89 -13.86 1.39
CA GLY A 99 -5.20 -14.16 0.01
C GLY A 99 -4.69 -15.55 -0.39
N VAL A 100 -3.43 -15.85 -0.07
CA VAL A 100 -2.81 -17.17 -0.29
C VAL A 100 -3.51 -18.24 0.56
N ALA A 101 -3.71 -17.98 1.85
CA ALA A 101 -4.39 -18.92 2.75
C ALA A 101 -5.81 -19.24 2.26
N SER A 102 -6.56 -18.26 1.74
CA SER A 102 -7.91 -18.48 1.21
C SER A 102 -7.94 -19.34 -0.06
N HIS A 103 -6.85 -19.35 -0.83
CA HIS A 103 -6.68 -20.21 -2.01
C HIS A 103 -6.26 -21.64 -1.64
N LEU A 104 -5.44 -21.80 -0.59
CA LEU A 104 -4.96 -23.10 -0.13
C LEU A 104 -5.92 -23.81 0.85
N ALA A 105 -6.81 -23.06 1.49
CA ALA A 105 -7.74 -23.59 2.50
C ALA A 105 -8.72 -24.61 1.90
N THR A 106 -8.59 -25.85 2.35
CA THR A 106 -9.57 -26.93 2.12
C THR A 106 -10.72 -26.83 3.11
N GLU A 107 -10.39 -26.64 4.39
CA GLU A 107 -11.34 -26.45 5.49
C GLU A 107 -11.63 -24.97 5.77
N ARG A 108 -12.85 -24.66 6.20
CA ARG A 108 -13.28 -23.29 6.57
C ARG A 108 -12.99 -22.22 5.50
N ARG A 109 -12.97 -22.59 4.22
CA ARG A 109 -12.65 -21.70 3.09
C ARG A 109 -13.45 -20.39 3.10
N ARG A 110 -14.74 -20.44 3.49
CA ARG A 110 -15.60 -19.25 3.60
C ARG A 110 -15.08 -18.23 4.62
N LEU A 111 -14.54 -18.69 5.75
CA LEU A 111 -13.98 -17.83 6.79
C LEU A 111 -12.72 -17.11 6.28
N PHE A 112 -11.75 -17.84 5.74
CA PHE A 112 -10.53 -17.24 5.18
C PHE A 112 -10.84 -16.27 4.05
N ARG A 113 -11.80 -16.62 3.18
CA ARG A 113 -12.24 -15.74 2.10
C ARG A 113 -12.89 -14.46 2.64
N GLY A 114 -13.74 -14.56 3.67
CA GLY A 114 -14.34 -13.41 4.33
C GLY A 114 -13.31 -12.50 5.01
N LEU A 115 -12.34 -13.08 5.74
CA LEU A 115 -11.25 -12.34 6.36
C LEU A 115 -10.37 -11.64 5.32
N TYR A 116 -10.02 -12.34 4.23
CA TYR A 116 -9.30 -11.75 3.12
C TYR A 116 -10.04 -10.57 2.50
N TRP A 117 -11.35 -10.70 2.23
CA TRP A 117 -12.16 -9.62 1.69
C TRP A 117 -12.24 -8.41 2.63
N GLY A 118 -12.47 -8.64 3.92
CA GLY A 118 -12.47 -7.57 4.92
C GLY A 118 -11.13 -6.85 4.98
N MET A 119 -10.03 -7.61 5.00
CA MET A 119 -8.67 -7.06 5.03
C MET A 119 -8.30 -6.33 3.74
N LEU A 120 -8.67 -6.85 2.56
CA LEU A 120 -8.44 -6.18 1.28
C LEU A 120 -9.21 -4.86 1.19
N PHE A 121 -10.45 -4.82 1.68
CA PHE A 121 -11.22 -3.58 1.75
C PHE A 121 -10.57 -2.57 2.70
N LEU A 122 -10.22 -2.98 3.92
CA LEU A 122 -9.52 -2.12 4.88
C LEU A 122 -8.17 -1.63 4.35
N CYS A 123 -7.40 -2.49 3.67
CA CYS A 123 -6.14 -2.14 3.04
C CYS A 123 -6.36 -1.12 1.92
N THR A 124 -7.42 -1.26 1.12
CA THR A 124 -7.78 -0.29 0.07
C THR A 124 -8.11 1.08 0.64
N VAL A 125 -8.97 1.15 1.65
CA VAL A 125 -9.33 2.43 2.29
C VAL A 125 -8.09 3.05 2.95
N GLY A 126 -7.33 2.24 3.68
CA GLY A 126 -6.14 2.67 4.39
C GLY A 126 -5.05 3.19 3.45
N ILE A 127 -4.81 2.54 2.31
CA ILE A 127 -3.76 2.95 1.38
C ILE A 127 -4.14 4.23 0.64
N LEU A 128 -5.41 4.42 0.28
CA LEU A 128 -5.90 5.66 -0.32
C LEU A 128 -5.77 6.83 0.67
N TYR A 129 -6.09 6.59 1.94
CA TYR A 129 -5.90 7.59 2.99
C TYR A 129 -4.41 7.90 3.24
N THR A 130 -3.54 6.88 3.24
CA THR A 130 -2.10 7.08 3.40
C THR A 130 -1.52 7.86 2.22
N ALA A 131 -2.01 7.59 1.00
CA ALA A 131 -1.63 8.31 -0.21
C ALA A 131 -2.09 9.77 -0.18
N SER A 132 -3.28 10.08 0.35
CA SER A 132 -3.71 11.48 0.49
C SER A 132 -2.86 12.26 1.49
N LEU A 133 -2.45 11.63 2.60
CA LEU A 133 -1.49 12.22 3.54
C LEU A 133 -0.13 12.47 2.87
N GLY A 134 0.39 11.49 2.12
CA GLY A 134 1.64 11.65 1.38
C GLY A 134 1.57 12.74 0.31
N GLY A 135 0.43 12.84 -0.37
CA GLY A 135 0.13 13.92 -1.32
C GLY A 135 0.19 15.29 -0.65
N ALA A 136 -0.43 15.46 0.51
CA ALA A 136 -0.38 16.72 1.27
C ALA A 136 1.06 17.09 1.67
N LEU A 137 1.87 16.11 2.12
CA LEU A 137 3.28 16.35 2.42
C LEU A 137 4.05 16.88 1.20
N VAL A 138 3.82 16.32 0.01
CA VAL A 138 4.54 16.70 -1.21
C VAL A 138 4.01 18.03 -1.77
N TYR A 139 2.70 18.17 -1.93
CA TYR A 139 2.09 19.30 -2.64
C TYR A 139 1.88 20.53 -1.76
N ASP A 140 1.54 20.36 -0.48
CA ASP A 140 1.25 21.48 0.41
C ASP A 140 2.50 21.91 1.18
N LEU A 141 3.38 20.96 1.53
CA LEU A 141 4.56 21.20 2.37
C LEU A 141 5.90 21.03 1.62
N GLY A 142 5.87 20.62 0.36
CA GLY A 142 7.05 20.49 -0.51
C GLY A 142 8.00 19.33 -0.17
N PHE A 143 7.58 18.37 0.65
CA PHE A 143 8.47 17.30 1.14
C PHE A 143 9.04 16.49 -0.02
N GLY A 144 10.37 16.39 -0.07
CA GLY A 144 11.06 15.63 -1.11
C GLY A 144 11.07 16.30 -2.50
N VAL A 145 10.67 17.57 -2.59
CA VAL A 145 10.74 18.38 -3.81
C VAL A 145 11.90 19.38 -3.66
N LYS A 146 13.09 18.99 -4.12
CA LYS A 146 14.27 19.84 -4.29
C LYS A 146 15.03 19.44 -5.55
#